data_AF-A0A3D4QUK2-F1
#
_entry.id   AF-A0A3D4QUK2-F1
#
_cell.length_a   1.000
_cell.length_b   1.000
_cell.length_c   1.000
_cell.angle_alpha   90.00
_cell.angle_beta   90.00
_cell.angle_gamma   90.00
#
_symmetry.space_group_name_H-M   'P 1'
#
loop_
_entity.id
_entity.type
_entity.pdbx_description
1 polymer ?
#
loop_
_entity_poly.entity_id
_entity_poly.type
_entity_poly.pdbx_seq_one_letter_code
_entity_poly.pdbx_strand_id
1 'polypeptide(L)'
;KTEASGDGGSLEGTHVFMFKSTGNAFGDLMYEGFDEYLKAKGEKTAYKSPAETTVAAQVQMLDELITQKVASITISTNGDAGYDEVFKKAKEAGIPIVSIDSEANPEYRVCHVNQAEVLDIGSYLVQAGVLITLGVDYPGDGKMEETLKSELAKYSGDEIKLGVLSASIDTPVQNSWIAAMEDELSKDFYAGKVSPELDKKYGNDDLTE
;
A
#
# COMPACT_ATOMS: atom_id res chain seq x y z
N LYS A 1 -16.09 5.49 -15.66
CA LYS A 1 -15.46 6.79 -16.03
C LYS A 1 -16.07 7.83 -15.12
N THR A 2 -15.57 7.90 -13.88
CA THR A 2 -16.09 8.81 -12.87
C THR A 2 -15.47 10.16 -13.19
N GLU A 3 -16.30 11.11 -13.60
CA GLU A 3 -15.86 12.47 -13.85
C GLU A 3 -15.23 13.00 -12.57
N ALA A 4 -13.93 13.34 -12.63
CA ALA A 4 -13.32 14.20 -11.65
C ALA A 4 -14.12 15.50 -11.66
N SER A 5 -14.93 15.72 -10.63
CA SER A 5 -15.60 16.99 -10.40
C SER A 5 -14.53 18.02 -10.09
N GLY A 6 -13.96 18.59 -11.15
CA GLY A 6 -13.34 19.89 -11.11
C GLY A 6 -14.42 20.89 -10.79
N ASP A 7 -14.51 21.27 -9.52
CA ASP A 7 -15.25 22.45 -9.13
C ASP A 7 -14.37 23.26 -8.19
N GLY A 8 -14.10 24.50 -8.58
CA GLY A 8 -13.42 25.51 -7.76
C GLY A 8 -14.31 26.03 -6.63
N GLY A 9 -15.02 25.11 -5.98
CA GLY A 9 -15.86 25.34 -4.81
C GLY A 9 -15.13 24.97 -3.52
N SER A 10 -15.59 25.55 -2.42
CA SER A 10 -15.07 25.24 -1.08
C SER A 10 -15.21 23.74 -0.75
N LEU A 11 -14.14 23.10 -0.26
CA LEU A 11 -14.15 21.74 0.28
C LEU A 11 -14.53 21.68 1.77
N GLU A 12 -14.99 22.79 2.35
CA GLU A 12 -15.40 22.84 3.75
C GLU A 12 -16.44 21.75 4.07
N GLY A 13 -16.17 20.97 5.12
CA GLY A 13 -17.01 19.85 5.52
C GLY A 13 -17.02 18.65 4.56
N THR A 14 -16.11 18.57 3.59
CA THR A 14 -16.01 17.43 2.67
C THR A 14 -15.09 16.34 3.22
N HIS A 15 -15.43 15.07 3.06
CA HIS A 15 -14.55 13.95 3.38
C HIS A 15 -13.60 13.68 2.22
N VAL A 16 -12.30 13.81 2.44
CA VAL A 16 -11.31 13.72 1.37
C VAL A 16 -10.59 12.39 1.40
N PHE A 17 -10.46 11.77 0.24
CA PHE A 17 -9.61 10.61 0.00
C PHE A 17 -8.37 11.06 -0.77
N MET A 18 -7.19 10.72 -0.27
CA MET A 18 -5.90 11.02 -0.86
C MET A 18 -5.12 9.72 -1.04
N PHE A 19 -4.90 9.34 -2.29
CA PHE A 19 -4.02 8.23 -2.60
C PHE A 19 -2.60 8.74 -2.92
N LYS A 20 -1.73 7.81 -3.32
CA LYS A 20 -0.32 8.06 -3.63
C LYS A 20 -0.13 9.08 -4.75
N SER A 21 -0.89 8.93 -5.83
CA SER A 21 -0.91 9.84 -6.98
C SER A 21 -2.19 9.70 -7.80
N THR A 22 -2.50 10.69 -8.63
CA THR A 22 -3.54 10.58 -9.67
C THR A 22 -3.10 9.65 -10.79
N GLY A 23 -4.06 9.01 -11.47
CA GLY A 23 -3.77 8.06 -12.56
C GLY A 23 -3.46 6.64 -12.09
N ASN A 24 -3.43 6.41 -10.77
CA ASN A 24 -3.31 5.08 -10.20
C ASN A 24 -4.68 4.41 -10.05
N ALA A 25 -4.95 3.40 -10.88
CA ALA A 25 -6.22 2.69 -10.91
C ALA A 25 -6.60 2.01 -9.58
N PHE A 26 -5.61 1.62 -8.76
CA PHE A 26 -5.87 1.05 -7.44
C PHE A 26 -6.47 2.11 -6.50
N GLY A 27 -5.93 3.32 -6.52
CA GLY A 27 -6.47 4.47 -5.79
C GLY A 27 -7.87 4.85 -6.24
N ASP A 28 -8.11 4.83 -7.56
CA ASP A 28 -9.42 5.14 -8.14
C ASP A 28 -10.51 4.17 -7.67
N LEU A 29 -10.21 2.87 -7.64
CA LEU A 29 -11.14 1.84 -7.16
C LEU A 29 -11.41 1.94 -5.65
N MET A 30 -10.38 2.24 -4.84
CA MET A 30 -10.59 2.49 -3.41
C MET A 30 -11.46 3.72 -3.17
N TYR A 31 -11.23 4.80 -3.95
CA TYR A 31 -12.08 5.99 -3.87
C TYR A 31 -13.53 5.69 -4.28
N GLU A 32 -13.76 4.86 -5.31
CA GLU A 32 -15.12 4.48 -5.72
C GLU A 32 -15.91 3.85 -4.56
N GLY A 33 -15.32 2.90 -3.83
CA GLY A 33 -15.96 2.30 -2.65
C GLY A 33 -16.16 3.28 -1.49
N PHE A 34 -15.18 4.16 -1.25
CA PHE A 34 -15.27 5.23 -0.25
C PHE A 34 -16.41 6.22 -0.56
N ASP A 35 -16.48 6.65 -1.82
CA ASP A 35 -17.46 7.58 -2.37
C ASP A 35 -18.88 7.00 -2.29
N GLU A 36 -19.06 5.75 -2.72
CA GLU A 36 -20.34 5.05 -2.67
C GLU A 36 -20.88 4.99 -1.24
N TYR A 37 -20.05 4.56 -0.28
CA TYR A 37 -20.48 4.41 1.11
C TYR A 37 -20.87 5.75 1.74
N LEU A 38 -20.04 6.79 1.59
CA LEU A 38 -20.29 8.09 2.22
C LEU A 38 -21.45 8.84 1.57
N LYS A 39 -21.61 8.78 0.25
CA LYS A 39 -22.80 9.33 -0.42
C LYS A 39 -24.08 8.64 0.04
N ALA A 40 -24.05 7.32 0.27
CA ALA A 40 -25.18 6.60 0.85
C ALA A 40 -25.53 7.05 2.29
N LYS A 41 -24.61 7.74 2.98
CA LYS A 41 -24.84 8.41 4.28
C LYS A 41 -25.22 9.89 4.15
N GLY A 42 -25.32 10.42 2.93
CA GLY A 42 -25.61 11.83 2.68
C GLY A 42 -24.39 12.75 2.84
N GLU A 43 -23.19 12.19 2.92
CA GLU A 43 -21.94 12.93 3.06
C GLU A 43 -21.35 13.34 1.71
N LYS A 44 -20.55 14.41 1.73
CA LYS A 44 -19.80 14.88 0.56
C LYS A 44 -18.40 14.31 0.57
N THR A 45 -17.92 13.97 -0.62
CA THR A 45 -16.62 13.33 -0.84
C THR A 45 -15.84 14.04 -1.92
N ALA A 46 -14.51 13.98 -1.84
CA ALA A 46 -13.63 14.41 -2.91
C ALA A 46 -12.39 13.52 -2.99
N TYR A 47 -11.95 13.22 -4.21
CA TYR A 47 -10.66 12.59 -4.46
C TYR A 47 -9.61 13.66 -4.75
N LYS A 48 -8.58 13.73 -3.90
CA LYS A 48 -7.49 14.72 -3.99
C LYS A 48 -6.17 14.00 -3.73
N SER A 49 -5.48 13.69 -4.82
CA SER A 49 -4.13 13.10 -4.82
C SER A 49 -3.19 14.00 -5.62
N PRO A 50 -1.89 14.03 -5.30
CA PRO A 50 -0.91 14.75 -6.10
C PRO A 50 -0.69 14.07 -7.46
N ALA A 51 -0.08 14.76 -8.42
CA ALA A 51 0.39 14.12 -9.64
C ALA A 51 1.64 13.27 -9.37
N GLU A 52 2.52 13.76 -8.50
CA GLU A 52 3.79 13.14 -8.13
C GLU A 52 3.64 12.27 -6.86
N THR A 53 4.20 11.06 -6.91
CA THR A 53 4.25 10.12 -5.78
C THR A 53 5.33 10.52 -4.75
N THR A 54 5.18 11.69 -4.13
CA THR A 54 6.14 12.21 -3.14
C THR A 54 5.47 12.64 -1.84
N VAL A 55 6.24 12.63 -0.74
CA VAL A 55 5.81 13.15 0.56
C VAL A 55 5.50 14.64 0.48
N ALA A 56 6.39 15.43 -0.14
CA ALA A 56 6.23 16.88 -0.23
C ALA A 56 4.94 17.29 -0.94
N ALA A 57 4.57 16.60 -2.03
CA ALA A 57 3.34 16.88 -2.76
C ALA A 57 2.08 16.55 -1.95
N GLN A 58 2.07 15.44 -1.20
CA GLN A 58 0.98 15.14 -0.28
C GLN A 58 0.90 16.16 0.86
N VAL A 59 2.03 16.54 1.48
CA VAL A 59 2.08 17.55 2.55
C VAL A 59 1.51 18.89 2.11
N GLN A 60 1.89 19.37 0.92
CA GLN A 60 1.32 20.62 0.38
C GLN A 60 -0.20 20.53 0.23
N MET A 61 -0.70 19.45 -0.37
CA MET A 61 -2.14 19.27 -0.55
C MET A 61 -2.86 19.14 0.80
N LEU A 62 -2.27 18.46 1.79
CA LEU A 62 -2.83 18.38 3.14
C LEU A 62 -2.97 19.77 3.79
N ASP A 63 -1.96 20.63 3.71
CA ASP A 63 -2.04 22.01 4.24
C ASP A 63 -3.20 22.81 3.60
N GLU A 64 -3.43 22.63 2.30
CA GLU A 64 -4.56 23.25 1.57
C GLU A 64 -5.92 22.72 2.04
N LEU A 65 -6.03 21.39 2.24
CA LEU A 65 -7.26 20.75 2.72
C LEU A 65 -7.59 21.15 4.16
N ILE A 66 -6.56 21.24 5.03
CA ILE A 66 -6.70 21.71 6.41
C ILE A 66 -7.21 23.16 6.42
N THR A 67 -6.62 24.02 5.58
CA THR A 67 -7.05 25.43 5.45
C THR A 67 -8.51 25.53 5.00
N GLN A 68 -8.95 24.63 4.11
CA GLN A 68 -10.33 24.54 3.65
C GLN A 68 -11.29 23.92 4.65
N LYS A 69 -10.81 23.43 5.81
CA LYS A 69 -11.63 22.83 6.87
C LYS A 69 -12.47 21.65 6.37
N VAL A 70 -11.81 20.74 5.67
CA VAL A 70 -12.41 19.45 5.28
C VAL A 70 -12.90 18.68 6.51
N ALA A 71 -13.90 17.83 6.35
CA ALA A 71 -14.47 17.06 7.46
C ALA A 71 -13.55 15.93 7.94
N SER A 72 -12.81 15.30 7.03
CA SER A 72 -11.82 14.26 7.36
C SER A 72 -10.83 14.06 6.22
N ILE A 73 -9.71 13.42 6.54
CA ILE A 73 -8.71 13.02 5.56
C ILE A 73 -8.50 11.50 5.68
N THR A 74 -8.74 10.78 4.59
CA THR A 74 -8.35 9.37 4.43
C THR A 74 -7.15 9.33 3.48
N ILE A 75 -6.01 8.81 3.93
CA ILE A 75 -4.74 8.92 3.19
C ILE A 75 -3.97 7.60 3.08
N SER A 76 -3.42 7.33 1.90
CA SER A 76 -2.30 6.40 1.73
C SER A 76 -1.01 7.20 1.61
N THR A 77 -0.10 7.06 2.56
CA THR A 77 1.15 7.85 2.60
C THR A 77 2.14 7.44 1.51
N ASN A 78 2.88 8.40 0.98
CA ASN A 78 3.99 8.16 0.05
C ASN A 78 5.33 7.86 0.74
N GLY A 79 5.39 7.99 2.07
CA GLY A 79 6.61 7.77 2.85
C GLY A 79 6.30 7.51 4.33
N ASP A 80 7.27 7.00 5.06
CA ASP A 80 7.17 6.68 6.49
C ASP A 80 7.34 7.90 7.41
N ALA A 81 8.06 8.93 6.94
CA ALA A 81 8.37 10.15 7.68
C ALA A 81 8.01 11.42 6.89
N GLY A 82 8.09 12.57 7.56
CA GLY A 82 7.90 13.90 6.96
C GLY A 82 6.48 14.47 7.02
N TYR A 83 5.53 13.76 7.63
CA TYR A 83 4.14 14.22 7.77
C TYR A 83 3.80 14.80 9.15
N ASP A 84 4.63 14.56 10.17
CA ASP A 84 4.31 14.86 11.58
C ASP A 84 3.81 16.29 11.80
N GLU A 85 4.44 17.29 11.17
CA GLU A 85 4.03 18.69 11.31
C GLU A 85 2.62 18.93 10.74
N VAL A 86 2.35 18.47 9.51
CA VAL A 86 1.05 18.71 8.86
C VAL A 86 -0.07 17.87 9.49
N PHE A 87 0.24 16.66 9.95
CA PHE A 87 -0.70 15.83 10.68
C PHE A 87 -1.03 16.40 12.06
N LYS A 88 -0.05 16.99 12.74
CA LYS A 88 -0.31 17.76 13.96
C LYS A 88 -1.23 18.94 13.69
N LYS A 89 -1.02 19.71 12.62
CA LYS A 89 -1.92 20.80 12.21
C LYS A 89 -3.36 20.31 11.97
N ALA A 90 -3.52 19.19 11.26
CA ALA A 90 -4.85 18.59 11.03
C ALA A 90 -5.55 18.23 12.35
N LYS A 91 -4.82 17.60 13.28
CA LYS A 91 -5.32 17.23 14.60
C LYS A 91 -5.71 18.45 15.43
N GLU A 92 -4.89 19.50 15.43
CA GLU A 92 -5.18 20.79 16.09
C GLU A 92 -6.40 21.50 15.48
N ALA A 93 -6.62 21.34 14.18
CA ALA A 93 -7.82 21.81 13.48
C ALA A 93 -9.07 20.93 13.70
N GLY A 94 -8.93 19.81 14.43
CA GLY A 94 -10.02 18.87 14.69
C GLY A 94 -10.39 17.99 13.49
N ILE A 95 -9.51 17.86 12.50
CA ILE A 95 -9.73 17.06 11.28
C ILE A 95 -9.17 15.65 11.53
N PRO A 96 -10.02 14.61 11.62
CA PRO A 96 -9.56 13.24 11.81
C PRO A 96 -8.83 12.73 10.57
N ILE A 97 -7.72 12.03 10.82
CA ILE A 97 -6.94 11.33 9.80
C ILE A 97 -7.18 9.83 9.95
N VAL A 98 -7.52 9.15 8.85
CA VAL A 98 -7.52 7.69 8.72
C VAL A 98 -6.47 7.32 7.69
N SER A 99 -5.58 6.37 7.98
CA SER A 99 -4.67 5.86 6.95
C SER A 99 -5.22 4.58 6.31
N ILE A 100 -4.94 4.36 5.03
CA ILE A 100 -5.36 3.19 4.26
C ILE A 100 -4.22 2.78 3.31
N ASP A 101 -4.08 1.50 3.01
CA ASP A 101 -3.00 0.93 2.17
C ASP A 101 -1.61 1.15 2.76
N SER A 102 -1.10 2.38 2.71
CA SER A 102 0.16 2.79 3.32
C SER A 102 -0.07 3.64 4.56
N GLU A 103 0.50 3.20 5.68
CA GLU A 103 0.16 3.75 6.98
C GLU A 103 0.76 5.14 7.25
N ALA A 104 0.01 5.94 8.01
CA ALA A 104 0.51 7.13 8.69
C ALA A 104 1.00 6.77 10.10
N ASN A 105 1.81 7.65 10.70
CA ASN A 105 2.25 7.50 12.08
C ASN A 105 1.02 7.36 13.03
N PRO A 106 0.97 6.31 13.89
CA PRO A 106 -0.16 6.01 14.78
C PRO A 106 -0.54 7.15 15.74
N GLU A 107 0.38 8.07 16.04
CA GLU A 107 0.11 9.22 16.92
C GLU A 107 -0.97 10.18 16.36
N TYR A 108 -1.06 10.27 15.04
CA TYR A 108 -1.91 11.27 14.37
C TYR A 108 -3.17 10.69 13.72
N ARG A 109 -3.26 9.37 13.56
CA ARG A 109 -4.40 8.70 12.93
C ARG A 109 -5.40 8.16 13.94
N VAL A 110 -6.67 8.09 13.54
CA VAL A 110 -7.75 7.44 14.28
C VAL A 110 -7.63 5.92 14.19
N CYS A 111 -7.37 5.42 12.98
CA CYS A 111 -7.11 4.01 12.71
C CYS A 111 -6.33 3.87 11.40
N HIS A 112 -5.88 2.65 11.12
CA HIS A 112 -5.39 2.26 9.81
C HIS A 112 -6.25 1.13 9.28
N VAL A 113 -6.70 1.27 8.03
CA VAL A 113 -7.39 0.23 7.28
C VAL A 113 -6.33 -0.53 6.50
N ASN A 114 -5.94 -1.69 7.04
CA ASN A 114 -5.00 -2.60 6.41
C ASN A 114 -5.76 -3.59 5.52
N GLN A 115 -5.21 -3.88 4.34
CA GLN A 115 -5.82 -4.68 3.27
C GLN A 115 -5.76 -6.18 3.55
N ALA A 116 -4.71 -6.62 4.24
CA ALA A 116 -4.44 -8.01 4.58
C ALA A 116 -3.39 -8.10 5.69
N GLU A 117 -3.28 -9.26 6.33
CA GLU A 117 -2.20 -9.54 7.27
C GLU A 117 -0.84 -9.48 6.56
N VAL A 118 0.11 -8.73 7.14
CA VAL A 118 1.41 -8.45 6.50
C VAL A 118 2.22 -9.73 6.30
N LEU A 119 2.18 -10.65 7.27
CA LEU A 119 2.85 -11.95 7.20
C LEU A 119 2.24 -12.85 6.11
N ASP A 120 0.93 -12.79 5.92
CA ASP A 120 0.28 -13.54 4.85
C ASP A 120 0.78 -13.04 3.49
N ILE A 121 0.77 -11.73 3.24
CA ILE A 121 1.27 -11.18 1.97
C ILE A 121 2.72 -11.58 1.71
N GLY A 122 3.61 -11.39 2.68
CA GLY A 122 5.03 -11.75 2.52
C GLY A 122 5.22 -13.24 2.22
N SER A 123 4.53 -14.11 2.97
CA SER A 123 4.62 -15.55 2.78
C SER A 123 4.08 -15.98 1.41
N TYR A 124 2.91 -15.50 1.00
CA TYR A 124 2.32 -15.83 -0.30
C TYR A 124 3.19 -15.35 -1.47
N LEU A 125 3.85 -14.19 -1.37
CA LEU A 125 4.74 -13.70 -2.42
C LEU A 125 5.97 -14.60 -2.63
N VAL A 126 6.62 -15.03 -1.54
CA VAL A 126 7.74 -15.99 -1.60
C VAL A 126 7.26 -17.32 -2.14
N GLN A 127 6.19 -17.88 -1.56
CA GLN A 127 5.68 -19.19 -1.94
C GLN A 127 5.28 -19.22 -3.42
N ALA A 128 4.58 -18.18 -3.91
CA ALA A 128 4.24 -18.06 -5.32
C ALA A 128 5.48 -17.95 -6.22
N GLY A 129 6.46 -17.10 -5.86
CA GLY A 129 7.70 -16.94 -6.63
C GLY A 129 8.49 -18.25 -6.77
N VAL A 130 8.54 -19.04 -5.70
CA VAL A 130 9.20 -20.35 -5.72
C VAL A 130 8.38 -21.36 -6.54
N LEU A 131 7.06 -21.44 -6.36
CA LEU A 131 6.22 -22.35 -7.17
C LEU A 131 6.30 -22.06 -8.67
N ILE A 132 6.32 -20.79 -9.07
CA ILE A 132 6.55 -20.37 -10.46
C ILE A 132 7.89 -20.88 -10.96
N THR A 133 8.96 -20.74 -10.16
CA THR A 133 10.30 -21.24 -10.50
C THR A 133 10.32 -22.76 -10.67
N LEU A 134 9.53 -23.48 -9.86
CA LEU A 134 9.39 -24.93 -9.93
C LEU A 134 8.44 -25.39 -11.06
N GLY A 135 7.76 -24.47 -11.75
CA GLY A 135 6.78 -24.79 -12.79
C GLY A 135 5.50 -25.43 -12.23
N VAL A 136 5.12 -25.07 -11.01
CA VAL A 136 3.96 -25.62 -10.29
C VAL A 136 2.86 -24.57 -10.27
N ASP A 137 1.68 -24.95 -10.76
CA ASP A 137 0.51 -24.07 -10.76
C ASP A 137 0.04 -23.74 -9.34
N TYR A 138 -0.66 -22.61 -9.20
CA TYR A 138 -1.27 -22.20 -7.92
C TYR A 138 -2.21 -23.30 -7.38
N PRO A 139 -1.96 -23.82 -6.17
CA PRO A 139 -2.83 -24.81 -5.57
C PRO A 139 -4.13 -24.13 -5.11
N GLY A 140 -5.22 -24.37 -5.86
CA GLY A 140 -6.53 -23.74 -5.65
C GLY A 140 -7.27 -24.12 -4.35
N ASP A 141 -6.64 -24.91 -3.48
CA ASP A 141 -7.17 -25.38 -2.20
C ASP A 141 -6.67 -24.55 -1.00
N GLY A 142 -5.85 -23.52 -1.24
CA GLY A 142 -5.28 -22.68 -0.20
C GLY A 142 -4.12 -23.30 0.57
N LYS A 143 -3.57 -24.43 0.11
CA LYS A 143 -2.48 -25.17 0.77
C LYS A 143 -1.14 -24.94 0.09
N MET A 144 -0.80 -23.67 -0.11
CA MET A 144 0.41 -23.28 -0.85
C MET A 144 1.69 -23.74 -0.14
N GLU A 145 1.81 -23.54 1.18
CA GLU A 145 3.00 -23.98 1.94
C GLU A 145 3.19 -25.51 1.91
N GLU A 146 2.10 -26.29 2.01
CA GLU A 146 2.17 -27.75 1.94
C GLU A 146 2.66 -28.22 0.56
N THR A 147 2.10 -27.64 -0.50
CA THR A 147 2.49 -27.91 -1.90
C THR A 147 3.96 -27.56 -2.10
N LEU A 148 4.36 -26.36 -1.68
CA LEU A 148 5.73 -25.89 -1.78
C LEU A 148 6.72 -26.80 -1.05
N LYS A 149 6.43 -27.23 0.18
CA LYS A 149 7.27 -28.18 0.93
C LYS A 149 7.45 -29.50 0.18
N SER A 150 6.37 -30.03 -0.39
CA SER A 150 6.42 -31.25 -1.22
C SER A 150 7.33 -31.09 -2.42
N GLU A 151 7.21 -29.98 -3.14
CA GLU A 151 7.98 -29.77 -4.37
C GLU A 151 9.44 -29.40 -4.11
N LEU A 152 9.73 -28.57 -3.10
CA LEU A 152 11.09 -28.28 -2.68
C LEU A 152 11.85 -29.51 -2.16
N ALA A 153 11.16 -30.46 -1.51
CA ALA A 153 11.77 -31.72 -1.10
C ALA A 153 12.26 -32.58 -2.27
N LYS A 154 11.64 -32.42 -3.46
CA LYS A 154 12.03 -33.10 -4.70
C LYS A 154 13.06 -32.30 -5.51
N TYR A 155 13.22 -31.02 -5.20
CA TYR A 155 14.09 -30.12 -5.95
C TYR A 155 15.57 -30.41 -5.69
N SER A 156 16.33 -30.64 -6.77
CA SER A 156 17.78 -30.90 -6.73
C SER A 156 18.58 -29.96 -7.62
N GLY A 157 17.96 -28.85 -8.06
CA GLY A 157 18.62 -27.83 -8.87
C GLY A 157 19.51 -26.90 -8.04
N ASP A 158 20.03 -25.88 -8.72
CA ASP A 158 20.78 -24.80 -8.09
C ASP A 158 19.90 -24.01 -7.11
N GLU A 159 20.51 -23.35 -6.14
CA GLU A 159 19.78 -22.50 -5.20
C GLU A 159 18.94 -21.44 -5.93
N ILE A 160 17.64 -21.38 -5.61
CA ILE A 160 16.69 -20.42 -6.18
C ILE A 160 16.96 -19.05 -5.56
N LYS A 161 17.12 -18.03 -6.41
CA LYS A 161 17.33 -16.64 -5.99
C LYS A 161 16.15 -15.80 -6.41
N LEU A 162 15.54 -15.12 -5.44
CA LEU A 162 14.39 -14.26 -5.68
C LEU A 162 14.83 -12.80 -5.77
N GLY A 163 14.28 -12.09 -6.76
CA GLY A 163 14.40 -10.65 -6.89
C GLY A 163 13.06 -9.97 -6.59
N VAL A 164 13.11 -8.78 -5.99
CA VAL A 164 11.94 -7.94 -5.73
C VAL A 164 12.14 -6.63 -6.47
N LEU A 165 11.19 -6.29 -7.35
CA LEU A 165 11.03 -4.95 -7.89
C LEU A 165 9.87 -4.28 -7.15
N SER A 166 10.19 -3.26 -6.35
CA SER A 166 9.24 -2.51 -5.53
C SER A 166 9.17 -1.04 -5.96
N ALA A 167 8.23 -0.28 -5.41
CA ALA A 167 7.99 1.12 -5.78
C ALA A 167 9.08 2.07 -5.23
N SER A 168 9.13 2.28 -3.91
CA SER A 168 10.07 3.20 -3.28
C SER A 168 10.66 2.61 -1.99
N ILE A 169 11.89 3.01 -1.68
CA ILE A 169 12.58 2.66 -0.44
C ILE A 169 11.89 3.22 0.81
N ASP A 170 11.03 4.23 0.64
CA ASP A 170 10.44 4.95 1.77
C ASP A 170 8.99 4.53 2.02
N THR A 171 8.38 3.68 1.19
CA THR A 171 6.95 3.37 1.31
C THR A 171 6.66 2.30 2.38
N PRO A 172 5.90 2.63 3.45
CA PRO A 172 5.64 1.73 4.57
C PRO A 172 5.10 0.35 4.17
N VAL A 173 4.06 0.31 3.34
CA VAL A 173 3.33 -0.92 3.03
C VAL A 173 4.21 -1.96 2.32
N GLN A 174 4.88 -1.58 1.23
CA GLN A 174 5.69 -2.53 0.48
C GLN A 174 6.94 -2.95 1.26
N ASN A 175 7.53 -2.05 2.04
CA ASN A 175 8.66 -2.40 2.89
C ASN A 175 8.26 -3.38 4.01
N SER A 176 7.05 -3.26 4.56
CA SER A 176 6.53 -4.21 5.53
C SER A 176 6.32 -5.60 4.92
N TRP A 177 5.84 -5.68 3.68
CA TRP A 177 5.70 -6.94 2.94
C TRP A 177 7.05 -7.57 2.62
N ILE A 178 8.03 -6.77 2.19
CA ILE A 178 9.39 -7.26 1.94
C ILE A 178 10.03 -7.83 3.21
N ALA A 179 9.85 -7.16 4.36
CA ALA A 179 10.32 -7.69 5.64
C ALA A 179 9.62 -9.01 6.00
N ALA A 180 8.33 -9.15 5.70
CA ALA A 180 7.62 -10.41 5.88
C ALA A 180 8.06 -11.52 4.89
N MET A 181 8.50 -11.16 3.68
CA MET A 181 9.14 -12.11 2.76
C MET A 181 10.47 -12.63 3.33
N GLU A 182 11.27 -11.76 3.95
CA GLU A 182 12.52 -12.15 4.61
C GLU A 182 12.26 -13.07 5.81
N ASP A 183 11.19 -12.82 6.58
CA ASP A 183 10.75 -13.72 7.66
C ASP A 183 10.31 -15.09 7.13
N GLU A 184 9.52 -15.14 6.06
CA GLU A 184 9.15 -16.39 5.41
C GLU A 184 10.38 -17.20 4.97
N LEU A 185 11.34 -16.55 4.31
CA LEU A 185 12.56 -17.18 3.81
C LEU A 185 13.48 -17.70 4.93
N SER A 186 13.26 -17.27 6.18
CA SER A 186 13.99 -17.80 7.33
C SER A 186 13.55 -19.21 7.75
N LYS A 187 12.41 -19.71 7.24
CA LYS A 187 11.89 -21.04 7.59
C LYS A 187 12.81 -22.17 7.09
N ASP A 188 13.06 -23.16 7.94
CA ASP A 188 14.02 -24.24 7.71
C ASP A 188 13.86 -25.00 6.38
N PHE A 189 12.63 -25.13 5.87
CA PHE A 189 12.39 -25.90 4.64
C PHE A 189 12.87 -25.19 3.36
N TYR A 190 13.25 -23.91 3.44
CA TYR A 190 13.93 -23.19 2.36
C TYR A 190 15.44 -23.42 2.35
N ALA A 191 16.03 -23.83 3.47
CA ALA A 191 17.48 -23.85 3.67
C ALA A 191 18.21 -24.70 2.61
N GLY A 192 19.16 -24.07 1.91
CA GLY A 192 19.95 -24.69 0.84
C GLY A 192 19.17 -24.99 -0.44
N LYS A 193 17.93 -24.49 -0.56
CA LYS A 193 17.08 -24.61 -1.76
C LYS A 193 16.69 -23.25 -2.31
N VAL A 194 16.38 -22.31 -1.42
CA VAL A 194 16.03 -20.94 -1.75
C VAL A 194 16.92 -20.01 -0.92
N SER A 195 17.53 -19.04 -1.57
CA SER A 195 18.35 -18.02 -0.92
C SER A 195 17.50 -17.21 0.08
N PRO A 196 17.99 -16.98 1.31
CA PRO A 196 17.32 -16.08 2.25
C PRO A 196 17.46 -14.60 1.87
N GLU A 197 18.41 -14.28 0.97
CA GLU A 197 18.63 -12.92 0.48
C GLU A 197 17.73 -12.61 -0.72
N LEU A 198 17.08 -11.45 -0.69
CA LEU A 198 16.31 -10.87 -1.78
C LEU A 198 17.14 -9.83 -2.53
N ASP A 199 17.24 -9.94 -3.87
CA ASP A 199 17.75 -8.84 -4.69
C ASP A 199 16.67 -7.76 -4.86
N LYS A 200 16.75 -6.72 -4.03
CA LYS A 200 15.76 -5.64 -3.97
C LYS A 200 16.14 -4.50 -4.90
N LYS A 201 15.23 -4.16 -5.82
CA LYS A 201 15.29 -2.98 -6.69
C LYS A 201 14.06 -2.12 -6.44
N TYR A 202 14.25 -0.82 -6.47
CA TYR A 202 13.19 0.17 -6.31
C TYR A 202 13.14 1.05 -7.56
N GLY A 203 11.94 1.35 -8.03
CA GLY A 203 11.73 2.18 -9.22
C GLY A 203 10.26 2.58 -9.36
N ASN A 204 10.01 3.71 -10.02
CA ASN A 204 8.66 4.21 -10.22
C ASN A 204 7.78 3.17 -10.94
N ASP A 205 6.56 2.99 -10.45
CA ASP A 205 5.42 2.33 -11.11
C ASP A 205 4.98 3.04 -12.41
N ASP A 206 5.85 3.82 -13.05
CA ASP A 206 5.59 4.43 -14.34
C ASP A 206 5.66 3.32 -15.39
N LEU A 207 4.51 3.06 -16.04
CA LEU A 207 4.49 2.33 -17.31
C LEU A 207 5.41 3.11 -18.26
N THR A 208 6.63 2.63 -18.48
CA THR A 208 7.43 3.13 -19.60
C THR A 208 6.64 2.83 -20.87
N GLU A 209 6.22 3.88 -21.57
CA GLU A 209 5.62 3.83 -22.91
C GLU A 209 6.48 3.07 -23.91
#